data_AF-A0A1Y3NE65-F1
#
_entry.id   AF-A0A1Y3NE65-F1
#
_cell.length_a   1.000
_cell.length_b   1.000
_cell.length_c   1.000
_cell.angle_alpha   90.00
_cell.angle_beta   90.00
_cell.angle_gamma   90.00
#
_symmetry.space_group_name_H-M   'P 1'
#
loop_
_entity.id
_entity.type
_entity.pdbx_description
1 polymer ?
#
loop_
_entity_poly.entity_id
_entity_poly.type
_entity_poly.pdbx_seq_one_letter_code
_entity_poly.pdbx_strand_id
1 'polypeptide(L)'
;MISNRIQRITKYILFLGIFGGIIILILKQGIRQFIINLPTVYHSLFFIFLGIWLWGINIHVLEHVNIDCTSLLASESRPLRNPSGGFVSYINTYKLALGYSAIFFASVLIYSYCNAYYEKSVTEWIVLITLLTSIYSLVMPNKYLYKRERKKFVDALIRIVTPTFKVETAFCDVVMADLITSFSKVIGDMYVALAELFLEIVVVPYADKKYGGDRIVSNGKTQKEISIHRHHHILLDLFGAMMILIPYLFRLRQCMADYYTKATKAERTKSLLNAVKYGTSIPVYVLSGYYSWIKSDIKSTNDKELLEPMYKHAKIVFVLWVIASFINSGYSYYWDVFNDWELGKKKKNDEESFPFLLRPILHFTKHWTYYAVMAVDLILRFTWFVDLFPIFQLKNPFLVDDTPTVPEDIKKMRIEKLLLSRLLLRLLEIVRRWLWIFFRLEKEWVYTSSEYVRIDDDNRNYKSIESTSSFSFDHIDIIN
;
A
#
# COMPACT_ATOMS: atom_id res chain seq x y z
N MET A 1 -40.10 16.43 5.55
CA MET A 1 -39.98 14.95 5.51
C MET A 1 -39.93 14.37 4.09
N ILE A 2 -40.81 14.84 3.18
CA ILE A 2 -40.88 14.38 1.78
C ILE A 2 -39.59 14.65 0.99
N SER A 3 -39.00 15.84 1.11
CA SER A 3 -37.72 16.19 0.44
C SER A 3 -36.56 15.24 0.80
N ASN A 4 -36.41 14.86 2.08
CA ASN A 4 -35.37 13.90 2.50
C ASN A 4 -35.63 12.46 2.05
N ARG A 5 -36.89 12.10 1.78
CA ARG A 5 -37.25 10.80 1.22
C ARG A 5 -36.96 10.77 -0.28
N ILE A 6 -37.33 11.83 -1.00
CA ILE A 6 -37.01 12.01 -2.42
C ILE A 6 -35.50 11.98 -2.65
N GLN A 7 -34.71 12.78 -1.90
CA GLN A 7 -33.26 12.77 -2.01
C GLN A 7 -32.63 11.39 -1.77
N ARG A 8 -33.17 10.58 -0.85
CA ARG A 8 -32.72 9.20 -0.64
C ARG A 8 -33.06 8.32 -1.83
N ILE A 9 -34.30 8.36 -2.30
CA ILE A 9 -34.75 7.58 -3.46
C ILE A 9 -33.91 7.93 -4.70
N THR A 10 -33.70 9.21 -4.99
CA THR A 10 -32.87 9.66 -6.11
C THR A 10 -31.44 9.12 -6.00
N LYS A 11 -30.84 9.13 -4.80
CA LYS A 11 -29.51 8.54 -4.59
C LYS A 11 -29.51 7.03 -4.86
N TYR A 12 -30.49 6.29 -4.35
CA TYR A 12 -30.58 4.85 -4.57
C TYR A 12 -30.76 4.51 -6.05
N ILE A 13 -31.61 5.25 -6.77
CA ILE A 13 -31.79 5.09 -8.22
C ILE A 13 -30.48 5.38 -8.96
N LEU A 14 -29.77 6.46 -8.60
CA LEU A 14 -28.49 6.79 -9.20
C LEU A 14 -27.45 5.68 -8.99
N PHE A 15 -27.31 5.19 -7.75
CA PHE A 15 -26.41 4.08 -7.46
C PHE A 15 -26.82 2.82 -8.24
N LEU A 16 -28.10 2.46 -8.25
CA LEU A 16 -28.60 1.30 -8.98
C LEU A 16 -28.31 1.42 -10.49
N GLY A 17 -28.49 2.59 -11.07
CA GLY A 17 -28.16 2.86 -12.46
C GLY A 17 -26.67 2.71 -12.77
N ILE A 18 -25.79 3.28 -11.92
CA ILE A 18 -24.33 3.18 -12.09
C ILE A 18 -23.87 1.72 -11.95
N PHE A 19 -24.23 1.05 -10.85
CA PHE A 19 -23.79 -0.32 -10.61
C PHE A 19 -24.43 -1.32 -11.59
N GLY A 20 -25.71 -1.14 -11.91
CA GLY A 20 -26.40 -1.92 -12.93
C GLY A 20 -25.77 -1.75 -14.31
N GLY A 21 -25.41 -0.51 -14.69
CA GLY A 21 -24.69 -0.22 -15.93
C GLY A 21 -23.33 -0.93 -16.00
N ILE A 22 -22.57 -0.94 -14.91
CA ILE A 22 -21.29 -1.66 -14.85
C ILE A 22 -21.48 -3.17 -14.98
N ILE A 23 -22.49 -3.75 -14.31
CA ILE A 23 -22.80 -5.18 -14.44
C ILE A 23 -23.14 -5.52 -15.88
N ILE A 24 -24.01 -4.74 -16.53
CA ILE A 24 -24.37 -4.92 -17.94
C ILE A 24 -23.12 -4.82 -18.83
N LEU A 25 -22.24 -3.86 -18.57
CA LEU A 25 -21.00 -3.67 -19.33
C LEU A 25 -20.05 -4.87 -19.17
N ILE A 26 -19.87 -5.38 -17.96
CA ILE A 26 -19.07 -6.56 -17.66
C ILE A 26 -19.66 -7.80 -18.33
N LEU A 27 -20.98 -7.98 -18.28
CA LEU A 27 -21.66 -9.11 -18.94
C LEU A 27 -21.53 -9.04 -20.46
N LYS A 28 -21.59 -7.84 -21.05
CA LYS A 28 -21.45 -7.63 -22.49
C LYS A 28 -20.02 -7.87 -23.00
N GLN A 29 -19.01 -7.40 -22.26
CA GLN A 29 -17.61 -7.48 -22.68
C GLN A 29 -16.90 -8.76 -22.20
N GLY A 30 -17.39 -9.36 -21.11
CA GLY A 30 -16.65 -10.33 -20.31
C GLY A 30 -15.67 -9.63 -19.36
N ILE A 31 -15.53 -10.15 -18.13
CA ILE A 31 -14.73 -9.52 -17.07
C ILE A 31 -13.27 -9.29 -17.46
N ARG A 32 -12.67 -10.24 -18.19
CA ARG A 32 -11.29 -10.15 -18.67
C ARG A 32 -11.11 -8.95 -19.60
N GLN A 33 -11.95 -8.86 -20.62
CA GLN A 33 -11.84 -7.79 -21.61
C GLN A 33 -12.21 -6.43 -21.01
N PHE A 34 -13.20 -6.39 -20.13
CA PHE A 34 -13.54 -5.20 -19.36
C PHE A 34 -12.33 -4.63 -18.61
N ILE A 35 -11.58 -5.47 -17.89
CA ILE A 35 -10.39 -5.03 -17.15
C ILE A 35 -9.30 -4.54 -18.13
N ILE A 36 -9.03 -5.28 -19.20
CA ILE A 36 -7.99 -4.95 -20.18
C ILE A 36 -8.27 -3.63 -20.92
N ASN A 37 -9.54 -3.35 -21.21
CA ASN A 37 -9.95 -2.15 -21.91
C ASN A 37 -9.81 -0.87 -21.08
N LEU A 38 -9.63 -0.98 -19.76
CA LEU A 38 -9.48 0.18 -18.89
C LEU A 38 -8.02 0.67 -18.87
N PRO A 39 -7.79 1.99 -18.99
CA PRO A 39 -6.49 2.60 -18.76
C PRO A 39 -5.90 2.30 -17.38
N THR A 40 -4.57 2.27 -17.30
CA THR A 40 -3.81 1.99 -16.06
C THR A 40 -4.21 2.88 -14.89
N VAL A 41 -4.55 4.16 -15.13
CA VAL A 41 -5.02 5.09 -14.09
C VAL A 41 -6.29 4.57 -13.42
N TYR A 42 -7.25 3.99 -14.17
CA TYR A 42 -8.45 3.42 -13.56
C TYR A 42 -8.13 2.17 -12.74
N HIS A 43 -7.18 1.34 -13.16
CA HIS A 43 -6.73 0.21 -12.33
C HIS A 43 -6.16 0.71 -11.00
N SER A 44 -5.33 1.75 -11.03
CA SER A 44 -4.75 2.32 -9.81
C SER A 44 -5.81 2.96 -8.91
N LEU A 45 -6.75 3.72 -9.46
CA LEU A 45 -7.89 4.29 -8.71
C LEU A 45 -8.78 3.20 -8.10
N PHE A 46 -9.03 2.11 -8.83
CA PHE A 46 -9.78 0.97 -8.32
C PHE A 46 -9.14 0.41 -7.05
N PHE A 47 -7.83 0.17 -7.04
CA PHE A 47 -7.14 -0.32 -5.85
C PHE A 47 -7.18 0.69 -4.69
N ILE A 48 -6.96 1.98 -4.96
CA ILE A 48 -7.02 3.03 -3.93
C ILE A 48 -8.42 3.03 -3.26
N PHE A 49 -9.50 2.96 -4.05
CA PHE A 49 -10.86 2.95 -3.49
C PHE A 49 -11.22 1.61 -2.85
N LEU A 50 -10.70 0.50 -3.34
CA LEU A 50 -10.79 -0.80 -2.68
C LEU A 50 -10.14 -0.74 -1.28
N GLY A 51 -9.04 -0.01 -1.13
CA GLY A 51 -8.40 0.21 0.17
C GLY A 51 -9.34 0.84 1.21
N ILE A 52 -10.23 1.75 0.79
CA ILE A 52 -11.22 2.38 1.69
C ILE A 52 -12.27 1.34 2.15
N TRP A 53 -12.73 0.49 1.23
CA TRP A 53 -13.64 -0.62 1.57
C TRP A 53 -13.00 -1.59 2.56
N LEU A 54 -11.77 -2.03 2.27
CA LEU A 54 -11.02 -2.95 3.11
C LEU A 54 -10.74 -2.37 4.50
N TRP A 55 -10.42 -1.08 4.58
CA TRP A 55 -10.31 -0.38 5.86
C TRP A 55 -11.63 -0.36 6.64
N GLY A 56 -12.75 -0.08 5.97
CA GLY A 56 -14.09 -0.16 6.58
C GLY A 56 -14.41 -1.55 7.13
N ILE A 57 -14.03 -2.60 6.41
CA ILE A 57 -14.18 -4.00 6.84
C ILE A 57 -13.31 -4.30 8.06
N ASN A 58 -12.06 -3.84 8.08
CA ASN A 58 -11.17 -4.01 9.23
C ASN A 58 -11.82 -3.46 10.50
N ILE A 59 -12.25 -2.20 10.48
CA ILE A 59 -12.87 -1.56 11.65
C ILE A 59 -14.18 -2.27 12.03
N HIS A 60 -15.04 -2.59 11.05
CA HIS A 60 -16.32 -3.25 11.32
C HIS A 60 -16.13 -4.60 12.01
N VAL A 61 -15.23 -5.45 11.50
CA VAL A 61 -14.99 -6.78 12.06
C VAL A 61 -14.32 -6.69 13.43
N LEU A 62 -13.36 -5.77 13.61
CA LEU A 62 -12.68 -5.56 14.90
C LEU A 62 -13.64 -5.08 15.99
N GLU A 63 -14.51 -4.11 15.68
CA GLU A 63 -15.54 -3.67 16.62
C GLU A 63 -16.54 -4.81 16.93
N HIS A 64 -16.88 -5.64 15.94
CA HIS A 64 -17.78 -6.78 16.15
C HIS A 64 -17.21 -7.84 17.10
N VAL A 65 -15.88 -7.99 17.15
CA VAL A 65 -15.21 -8.87 18.11
C VAL A 65 -14.85 -8.16 19.42
N ASN A 66 -15.40 -6.97 19.68
CA ASN A 66 -15.15 -6.15 20.88
C ASN A 66 -13.72 -5.62 21.02
N ILE A 67 -13.06 -5.27 19.92
CA ILE A 67 -11.83 -4.46 19.93
C ILE A 67 -12.21 -3.00 19.69
N ASP A 68 -11.99 -2.14 20.68
CA ASP A 68 -12.26 -0.71 20.53
C ASP A 68 -11.17 -0.03 19.71
N CYS A 69 -11.43 0.06 18.40
CA CYS A 69 -10.54 0.72 17.46
C CYS A 69 -10.44 2.23 17.69
N THR A 70 -11.42 2.86 18.35
CA THR A 70 -11.40 4.30 18.57
C THR A 70 -10.36 4.67 19.62
N SER A 71 -10.32 3.99 20.76
CA SER A 71 -9.26 4.19 21.77
C SER A 71 -7.89 3.77 21.24
N LEU A 72 -7.81 2.62 20.57
CA LEU A 72 -6.53 2.10 20.06
C LEU A 72 -5.87 3.01 19.02
N LEU A 73 -6.67 3.64 18.15
CA LEU A 73 -6.17 4.53 17.10
C LEU A 73 -6.20 6.01 17.51
N ALA A 74 -6.81 6.34 18.66
CA ALA A 74 -6.68 7.66 19.24
C ALA A 74 -5.20 7.89 19.54
N SER A 75 -4.68 9.03 19.11
CA SER A 75 -3.29 9.42 19.36
C SER A 75 -3.14 9.83 20.83
N GLU A 76 -3.27 8.88 21.77
CA GLU A 76 -3.16 9.12 23.22
C GLU A 76 -1.73 9.51 23.64
N SER A 77 -0.72 9.31 22.78
CA SER A 77 0.67 9.70 23.03
C SER A 77 0.92 11.23 23.03
N ARG A 78 -0.13 12.08 23.00
CA ARG A 78 0.00 13.54 22.97
C ARG A 78 -0.93 14.21 24.00
N PRO A 79 -0.53 14.28 25.28
CA PRO A 79 -1.34 14.89 26.34
C PRO A 79 -1.65 16.40 26.12
N LEU A 80 -0.93 17.08 25.22
CA LEU A 80 -1.08 18.51 24.93
C LEU A 80 -2.01 18.83 23.75
N ARG A 81 -2.62 17.84 23.09
CA ARG A 81 -3.54 18.08 21.98
C ARG A 81 -4.92 17.57 22.36
N ASN A 82 -5.83 18.52 22.57
CA ASN A 82 -7.25 18.31 22.88
C ASN A 82 -7.79 17.04 22.18
N PRO A 83 -8.26 16.02 22.93
CA PRO A 83 -8.80 14.77 22.38
C PRO A 83 -10.13 15.12 21.71
N SER A 84 -10.05 15.66 20.50
CA SER A 84 -11.22 16.07 19.75
C SER A 84 -11.87 14.82 19.18
N GLY A 85 -12.60 14.10 20.03
CA GLY A 85 -13.66 13.13 19.70
C GLY A 85 -13.39 12.29 18.46
N GLY A 86 -12.26 11.58 18.44
CA GLY A 86 -11.73 10.87 17.28
C GLY A 86 -12.46 9.55 16.97
N PHE A 87 -13.78 9.50 17.10
CA PHE A 87 -14.57 8.28 16.84
C PHE A 87 -14.28 7.75 15.44
N VAL A 88 -13.71 6.55 15.36
CA VAL A 88 -13.56 5.82 14.10
C VAL A 88 -14.89 5.14 13.85
N SER A 89 -15.51 5.40 12.70
CA SER A 89 -16.83 4.85 12.38
C SER A 89 -16.77 4.08 11.08
N TYR A 90 -16.88 2.75 11.15
CA TYR A 90 -16.95 1.92 9.94
C TYR A 90 -18.14 2.31 9.04
N ILE A 91 -19.27 2.75 9.62
CA ILE A 91 -20.44 3.20 8.86
C ILE A 91 -20.10 4.43 7.99
N ASN A 92 -19.42 5.42 8.56
CA ASN A 92 -19.01 6.61 7.80
C ASN A 92 -17.96 6.25 6.74
N THR A 93 -17.06 5.32 7.05
CA THR A 93 -16.07 4.79 6.09
C THR A 93 -16.75 4.09 4.91
N TYR A 94 -17.75 3.24 5.13
CA TYR A 94 -18.51 2.61 4.04
C TYR A 94 -19.26 3.62 3.18
N LYS A 95 -19.87 4.64 3.80
CA LYS A 95 -20.56 5.69 3.06
C LYS A 95 -19.58 6.54 2.23
N LEU A 96 -18.36 6.76 2.74
CA LEU A 96 -17.27 7.38 1.98
C LEU A 96 -16.85 6.48 0.80
N ALA A 97 -16.64 5.19 1.05
CA ALA A 97 -16.25 4.21 0.04
C ALA A 97 -17.29 4.12 -1.09
N LEU A 98 -18.58 4.06 -0.77
CA LEU A 98 -19.68 4.10 -1.74
C LEU A 98 -19.66 5.36 -2.60
N GLY A 99 -19.35 6.52 -2.00
CA GLY A 99 -19.24 7.78 -2.72
C GLY A 99 -18.11 7.78 -3.75
N TYR A 100 -16.91 7.31 -3.37
CA TYR A 100 -15.79 7.16 -4.29
C TYR A 100 -16.04 6.11 -5.37
N SER A 101 -16.66 4.97 -5.01
CA SER A 101 -17.05 3.95 -5.98
C SER A 101 -18.03 4.51 -7.02
N ALA A 102 -19.00 5.34 -6.62
CA ALA A 102 -19.91 5.95 -7.60
C ALA A 102 -19.20 6.93 -8.54
N ILE A 103 -18.28 7.77 -8.04
CA ILE A 103 -17.47 8.66 -8.90
C ILE A 103 -16.67 7.81 -9.91
N PHE A 104 -16.01 6.76 -9.42
CA PHE A 104 -15.21 5.87 -10.25
C PHE A 104 -16.03 5.17 -11.33
N PHE A 105 -17.11 4.49 -10.94
CA PHE A 105 -17.91 3.70 -11.86
C PHE A 105 -18.73 4.56 -12.83
N ALA A 106 -19.22 5.73 -12.39
CA ALA A 106 -19.83 6.69 -13.32
C ALA A 106 -18.84 7.12 -14.40
N SER A 107 -17.60 7.43 -14.00
CA SER A 107 -16.55 7.77 -14.96
C SER A 107 -16.20 6.61 -15.89
N VAL A 108 -16.09 5.38 -15.38
CA VAL A 108 -15.83 4.18 -16.22
C VAL A 108 -16.93 3.97 -17.26
N LEU A 109 -18.21 4.21 -16.92
CA LEU A 109 -19.31 4.14 -17.89
C LEU A 109 -19.19 5.21 -18.97
N ILE A 110 -18.90 6.44 -18.58
CA ILE A 110 -18.70 7.56 -19.52
C ILE A 110 -17.51 7.27 -20.44
N TYR A 111 -16.38 6.84 -19.88
CA TYR A 111 -15.19 6.45 -20.65
C TYR A 111 -15.50 5.32 -21.62
N SER A 112 -16.16 4.25 -21.17
CA SER A 112 -16.46 3.09 -22.01
C SER A 112 -17.41 3.43 -23.15
N TYR A 113 -18.35 4.35 -22.90
CA TYR A 113 -19.22 4.89 -23.95
C TYR A 113 -18.42 5.75 -24.94
N CYS A 114 -17.66 6.74 -24.45
CA CYS A 114 -16.89 7.64 -25.31
C CYS A 114 -15.81 6.91 -26.12
N ASN A 115 -15.16 5.89 -25.54
CA ASN A 115 -14.14 5.09 -26.21
C ASN A 115 -14.68 4.27 -27.38
N ALA A 116 -16.00 4.09 -27.49
CA ALA A 116 -16.61 3.47 -28.67
C ALA A 116 -16.76 4.44 -29.85
N TYR A 117 -16.73 5.76 -29.62
CA TYR A 117 -17.07 6.78 -30.62
C TYR A 117 -15.97 7.81 -30.89
N TYR A 118 -15.06 8.03 -29.93
CA TYR A 118 -14.04 9.07 -29.99
C TYR A 118 -12.63 8.50 -30.01
N GLU A 119 -11.69 9.29 -30.51
CA GLU A 119 -10.27 8.96 -30.51
C GLU A 119 -9.69 8.84 -29.09
N LYS A 120 -8.62 8.05 -28.96
CA LYS A 120 -7.92 7.80 -27.70
C LYS A 120 -7.54 9.09 -26.96
N SER A 121 -7.03 10.08 -27.68
CA SER A 121 -6.62 11.39 -27.16
C SER A 121 -7.76 12.11 -26.40
N VAL A 122 -8.99 12.02 -26.88
CA VAL A 122 -10.17 12.61 -26.23
C VAL A 122 -10.54 11.82 -24.97
N THR A 123 -10.48 10.50 -25.04
CA THR A 123 -10.88 9.64 -23.91
C THR A 123 -9.89 9.68 -22.74
N GLU A 124 -8.61 9.99 -22.99
CA GLU A 124 -7.59 10.19 -21.96
C GLU A 124 -7.90 11.38 -21.04
N TRP A 125 -8.53 12.43 -21.57
CA TRP A 125 -9.00 13.55 -20.75
C TRP A 125 -10.05 13.13 -19.73
N ILE A 126 -10.92 12.17 -20.04
CA ILE A 126 -11.93 11.64 -19.10
C ILE A 126 -11.23 11.01 -17.89
N VAL A 127 -10.18 10.22 -18.17
CA VAL A 127 -9.36 9.57 -17.15
C VAL A 127 -8.66 10.61 -16.26
N LEU A 128 -8.05 11.63 -16.86
CA LEU A 128 -7.36 12.69 -16.14
C LEU A 128 -8.34 13.53 -15.29
N ILE A 129 -9.51 13.90 -15.84
CA ILE A 129 -10.57 14.60 -15.12
C ILE A 129 -11.02 13.77 -13.91
N THR A 130 -11.09 12.45 -14.05
CA THR A 130 -11.48 11.55 -12.96
C THR A 130 -10.45 11.52 -11.85
N LEU A 131 -9.16 11.47 -12.22
CA LEU A 131 -8.07 11.56 -11.25
C LEU A 131 -8.11 12.91 -10.51
N LEU A 132 -8.22 14.02 -11.23
CA LEU A 132 -8.30 15.36 -10.65
C LEU A 132 -9.53 15.53 -9.76
N THR A 133 -10.69 14.99 -10.18
CA THR A 133 -11.92 14.98 -9.37
C THR A 133 -11.74 14.16 -8.11
N SER A 134 -11.07 13.01 -8.19
CA SER A 134 -10.78 12.15 -7.04
C SER A 134 -9.88 12.86 -6.03
N ILE A 135 -8.81 13.52 -6.49
CA ILE A 135 -7.89 14.32 -5.66
C ILE A 135 -8.62 15.52 -5.05
N TYR A 136 -9.35 16.30 -5.86
CA TYR A 136 -10.13 17.44 -5.37
C TYR A 136 -11.14 17.01 -4.31
N SER A 137 -11.86 15.91 -4.55
CA SER A 137 -12.85 15.40 -3.62
C SER A 137 -12.23 14.96 -2.28
N LEU A 138 -10.92 14.67 -2.23
CA LEU A 138 -10.21 14.35 -1.00
C LEU A 138 -10.01 15.60 -0.12
N VAL A 139 -9.60 16.71 -0.74
CA VAL A 139 -9.18 17.94 -0.06
C VAL A 139 -10.29 18.98 0.10
N MET A 140 -11.43 18.80 -0.60
CA MET A 140 -12.47 19.83 -0.62
C MET A 140 -13.03 20.14 0.79
N PRO A 141 -13.31 21.43 1.09
CA PRO A 141 -13.77 21.86 2.41
C PRO A 141 -15.24 21.55 2.70
N ASN A 142 -15.99 21.07 1.69
CA ASN A 142 -17.42 20.84 1.79
C ASN A 142 -17.77 19.58 2.60
N LYS A 143 -18.96 19.56 3.23
CA LYS A 143 -19.47 18.41 4.01
C LYS A 143 -19.77 17.16 3.15
N TYR A 144 -19.83 17.31 1.82
CA TYR A 144 -19.97 16.20 0.88
C TYR A 144 -18.85 15.17 1.05
N LEU A 145 -19.19 13.89 0.86
CA LEU A 145 -18.27 12.75 1.05
C LEU A 145 -17.54 12.81 2.40
N TYR A 146 -18.30 12.95 3.50
CA TYR A 146 -17.82 12.78 4.87
C TYR A 146 -16.51 13.53 5.17
N LYS A 147 -16.55 14.88 5.10
CA LYS A 147 -15.41 15.78 5.36
C LYS A 147 -14.50 15.36 6.53
N ARG A 148 -15.10 14.96 7.65
CA ARG A 148 -14.35 14.57 8.85
C ARG A 148 -13.42 13.38 8.58
N GLU A 149 -13.91 12.34 7.91
CA GLU A 149 -13.12 11.15 7.61
C GLU A 149 -12.02 11.45 6.58
N ARG A 150 -12.32 12.22 5.54
CA ARG A 150 -11.29 12.67 4.59
C ARG A 150 -10.22 13.52 5.26
N LYS A 151 -10.61 14.44 6.14
CA LYS A 151 -9.66 15.29 6.87
C LYS A 151 -8.76 14.46 7.78
N LYS A 152 -9.29 13.48 8.51
CA LYS A 152 -8.47 12.54 9.30
C LYS A 152 -7.42 11.84 8.44
N PHE A 153 -7.83 11.35 7.26
CA PHE A 153 -6.93 10.71 6.30
C PHE A 153 -5.85 11.67 5.78
N VAL A 154 -6.23 12.86 5.31
CA VAL A 154 -5.28 13.88 4.82
C VAL A 154 -4.32 14.32 5.93
N ASP A 155 -4.82 14.57 7.14
CA ASP A 155 -3.99 14.94 8.28
C ASP A 155 -2.99 13.82 8.63
N ALA A 156 -3.37 12.55 8.49
CA ALA A 156 -2.46 11.41 8.66
C ALA A 156 -1.39 11.36 7.57
N LEU A 157 -1.78 11.53 6.30
CA LEU A 157 -0.82 11.63 5.19
C LEU A 157 0.19 12.76 5.38
N ILE A 158 -0.28 13.95 5.78
CA ILE A 158 0.61 15.10 6.04
C ILE A 158 1.61 14.77 7.14
N ARG A 159 1.20 14.12 8.23
CA ARG A 159 2.11 13.71 9.32
C ARG A 159 3.16 12.68 8.87
N ILE A 160 2.78 11.76 7.98
CA ILE A 160 3.69 10.74 7.43
C ILE A 160 4.71 11.38 6.48
N VAL A 161 4.27 12.28 5.62
CA VAL A 161 5.13 12.93 4.61
C VAL A 161 6.02 14.01 5.23
N THR A 162 5.54 14.72 6.26
CA THR A 162 6.28 15.84 6.87
C THR A 162 7.49 15.30 7.66
N PRO A 163 8.72 15.74 7.34
CA PRO A 163 9.92 15.22 7.98
C PRO A 163 10.03 15.76 9.41
N THR A 164 10.04 14.85 10.38
CA THR A 164 10.30 15.18 11.79
C THR A 164 11.02 14.02 12.46
N PHE A 165 12.24 14.24 12.95
CA PHE A 165 13.02 13.24 13.71
C PHE A 165 12.91 13.42 15.23
N LYS A 166 12.21 14.47 15.67
CA LYS A 166 12.14 14.90 17.07
C LYS A 166 10.87 14.42 17.79
N VAL A 167 9.97 13.75 17.08
CA VAL A 167 8.65 13.39 17.57
C VAL A 167 8.46 11.90 17.35
N GLU A 168 8.04 11.21 18.40
CA GLU A 168 7.67 9.80 18.34
C GLU A 168 6.46 9.59 17.41
N THR A 169 6.50 8.49 16.67
CA THR A 169 5.47 8.12 15.72
C THR A 169 4.26 7.53 16.44
N ALA A 170 3.08 8.12 16.24
CA ALA A 170 1.83 7.58 16.78
C ALA A 170 1.49 6.23 16.12
N PHE A 171 0.88 5.31 16.87
CA PHE A 171 0.50 3.98 16.37
C PHE A 171 -0.39 4.04 15.12
N CYS A 172 -1.36 4.95 15.08
CA CYS A 172 -2.21 5.13 13.90
C CYS A 172 -1.43 5.58 12.65
N ASP A 173 -0.38 6.40 12.82
CA ASP A 173 0.51 6.83 11.74
C ASP A 173 1.42 5.69 11.28
N VAL A 174 1.81 4.77 12.18
CA VAL A 174 2.51 3.52 11.84
C VAL A 174 1.63 2.63 10.97
N VAL A 175 0.40 2.34 11.40
CA VAL A 175 -0.55 1.50 10.65
C VAL A 175 -0.84 2.10 9.28
N MET A 176 -1.06 3.42 9.21
CA MET A 176 -1.29 4.11 7.95
C MET A 176 -0.06 4.09 7.03
N ALA A 177 1.15 4.30 7.56
CA ALA A 177 2.37 4.23 6.75
C ALA A 177 2.58 2.80 6.20
N ASP A 178 2.35 1.77 7.00
CA ASP A 178 2.45 0.38 6.57
C ASP A 178 1.38 0.02 5.52
N LEU A 179 0.16 0.55 5.66
CA LEU A 179 -0.85 0.50 4.61
C LEU A 179 -0.31 1.07 3.30
N ILE A 180 0.22 2.29 3.32
CA ILE A 180 0.74 2.97 2.11
C ILE A 180 1.91 2.18 1.48
N THR A 181 2.75 1.49 2.27
CA THR A 181 3.82 0.63 1.69
C THR A 181 3.27 -0.49 0.80
N SER A 182 2.11 -1.07 1.13
CA SER A 182 1.46 -2.09 0.31
C SER A 182 0.78 -1.51 -0.94
N PHE A 183 0.53 -0.19 -0.97
CA PHE A 183 0.09 0.55 -2.16
C PHE A 183 1.24 1.10 -3.01
N SER A 184 2.51 0.86 -2.65
CA SER A 184 3.68 1.41 -3.36
C SER A 184 3.69 1.13 -4.86
N LYS A 185 3.41 -0.11 -5.27
CA LYS A 185 3.31 -0.49 -6.70
C LYS A 185 2.11 0.18 -7.40
N VAL A 186 1.00 0.40 -6.70
CA VAL A 186 -0.17 1.13 -7.23
C VAL A 186 0.17 2.61 -7.46
N ILE A 187 0.92 3.22 -6.53
CA ILE A 187 1.44 4.58 -6.68
C ILE A 187 2.42 4.65 -7.86
N GLY A 188 3.30 3.66 -7.99
CA GLY A 188 4.20 3.53 -9.14
C GLY A 188 3.45 3.42 -10.48
N ASP A 189 2.45 2.54 -10.56
CA ASP A 189 1.62 2.36 -11.77
C ASP A 189 0.87 3.65 -12.12
N MET A 190 0.35 4.38 -11.12
CA MET A 190 -0.27 5.70 -11.31
C MET A 190 0.72 6.72 -11.88
N TYR A 191 1.93 6.77 -11.31
CA TYR A 191 2.97 7.69 -11.77
C TYR A 191 3.41 7.38 -13.20
N VAL A 192 3.67 6.11 -13.52
CA VAL A 192 4.05 5.66 -14.87
C VAL A 192 2.98 6.07 -15.88
N ALA A 193 1.70 5.88 -15.57
CA ALA A 193 0.61 6.28 -16.47
C ALA A 193 0.58 7.81 -16.72
N LEU A 194 0.86 8.62 -15.70
CA LEU A 194 0.95 10.08 -15.85
C LEU A 194 2.20 10.51 -16.61
N ALA A 195 3.32 9.83 -16.41
CA ALA A 195 4.57 10.08 -17.11
C ALA A 195 4.49 9.70 -18.60
N GLU A 196 3.81 8.59 -18.93
CA GLU A 196 3.50 8.20 -20.32
C GLU A 196 2.64 9.28 -21.00
N LEU A 197 1.59 9.76 -20.33
CA LEU A 197 0.75 10.85 -20.84
C LEU A 197 1.56 12.13 -21.07
N PHE A 198 2.46 12.48 -20.15
CA PHE A 198 3.35 13.64 -20.29
C PHE A 198 4.33 13.48 -21.46
N LEU A 199 4.89 12.29 -21.64
CA LEU A 199 5.76 11.98 -22.77
C LEU A 199 5.03 12.18 -24.10
N GLU A 200 3.80 11.65 -24.22
CA GLU A 200 2.99 11.72 -25.44
C GLU A 200 2.53 13.15 -25.76
N ILE A 201 2.06 13.90 -24.76
CA ILE A 201 1.48 15.24 -24.98
C ILE A 201 2.55 16.33 -25.07
N VAL A 202 3.66 16.21 -24.34
CA VAL A 202 4.64 17.30 -24.19
C VAL A 202 5.96 16.98 -24.85
N VAL A 203 6.56 15.83 -24.53
CA VAL A 203 7.95 15.52 -24.94
C VAL A 203 8.02 15.16 -26.42
N VAL A 204 7.12 14.31 -26.92
CA VAL A 204 7.11 13.89 -28.33
C VAL A 204 6.89 15.08 -29.27
N PRO A 205 5.87 15.95 -29.08
CA PRO A 205 5.68 17.12 -29.93
C PRO A 205 6.83 18.13 -29.86
N TYR A 206 7.42 18.33 -28.67
CA TYR A 206 8.58 19.20 -28.51
C TYR A 206 9.82 18.66 -29.26
N ALA A 207 10.08 17.35 -29.14
CA ALA A 207 11.18 16.70 -29.84
C ALA A 207 10.99 16.74 -31.37
N ASP A 208 9.75 16.57 -31.84
CA ASP A 208 9.42 16.67 -33.26
C ASP A 208 9.66 18.08 -33.80
N LYS A 209 9.22 19.11 -33.07
CA LYS A 209 9.47 20.51 -33.47
C LYS A 209 10.96 20.88 -33.50
N LYS A 210 11.77 20.32 -32.59
CA LYS A 210 13.19 20.66 -32.44
C LYS A 210 14.12 19.86 -33.35
N TYR A 211 13.81 18.59 -33.58
CA TYR A 211 14.69 17.62 -34.24
C TYR A 211 14.02 16.90 -35.43
N GLY A 212 12.81 17.29 -35.83
CA GLY A 212 12.03 16.60 -36.87
C GLY A 212 12.67 16.62 -38.27
N GLY A 213 13.64 17.51 -38.51
CA GLY A 213 14.41 17.57 -39.75
C GLY A 213 15.78 16.87 -39.68
N ASP A 214 16.18 16.32 -38.53
CA ASP A 214 17.52 15.75 -38.37
C ASP A 214 17.67 14.43 -39.12
N ARG A 215 18.73 14.32 -39.92
CA ARG A 215 19.17 13.04 -40.50
C ARG A 215 19.71 12.12 -39.41
N ILE A 216 19.73 10.81 -39.68
CA ILE A 216 20.24 9.75 -38.80
C ILE A 216 21.57 10.18 -38.13
N VAL A 217 21.59 10.29 -36.81
CA VAL A 217 22.75 10.69 -36.01
C VAL A 217 23.26 9.49 -35.24
N SER A 218 24.32 8.84 -35.78
CA SER A 218 25.06 7.72 -35.20
C SER A 218 24.23 6.47 -34.82
N ASN A 219 24.74 5.28 -35.17
CA ASN A 219 24.09 3.97 -34.88
C ASN A 219 22.66 3.77 -35.44
N GLY A 220 22.28 4.48 -36.50
CA GLY A 220 21.00 4.25 -37.18
C GLY A 220 19.78 4.92 -36.53
N LYS A 221 19.95 5.72 -35.46
CA LYS A 221 18.87 6.46 -34.78
C LYS A 221 18.89 7.95 -35.12
N THR A 222 17.73 8.59 -35.08
CA THR A 222 17.59 10.04 -35.18
C THR A 222 17.82 10.72 -33.83
N GLN A 223 18.25 11.99 -33.84
CA GLN A 223 18.39 12.80 -32.63
C GLN A 223 17.08 12.89 -31.83
N LYS A 224 15.94 12.90 -32.54
CA LYS A 224 14.59 12.80 -31.98
C LYS A 224 14.41 11.53 -31.15
N GLU A 225 14.72 10.37 -31.71
CA GLU A 225 14.59 9.08 -31.02
C GLU A 225 15.50 8.99 -29.80
N ILE A 226 16.74 9.48 -29.90
CA ILE A 226 17.68 9.54 -28.78
C ILE A 226 17.12 10.41 -27.64
N SER A 227 16.53 11.56 -27.98
CA SER A 227 15.94 12.47 -26.99
C SER A 227 14.73 11.85 -26.29
N ILE A 228 13.80 11.25 -27.05
CA ILE A 228 12.61 10.59 -26.50
C ILE A 228 13.02 9.41 -25.60
N HIS A 229 13.96 8.58 -26.06
CA HIS A 229 14.50 7.44 -25.29
C HIS A 229 15.11 7.89 -23.96
N ARG A 230 15.88 8.98 -23.95
CA ARG A 230 16.46 9.54 -22.71
C ARG A 230 15.39 10.00 -21.73
N HIS A 231 14.36 10.73 -22.20
CA HIS A 231 13.28 11.17 -21.33
C HIS A 231 12.46 10.00 -20.80
N HIS A 232 12.25 8.96 -21.61
CA HIS A 232 11.60 7.72 -21.20
C HIS A 232 12.35 7.06 -20.04
N HIS A 233 13.67 6.91 -20.13
CA HIS A 233 14.48 6.34 -19.04
C HIS A 233 14.40 7.14 -17.73
N ILE A 234 14.55 8.46 -17.84
CA ILE A 234 14.53 9.33 -16.65
C ILE A 234 13.16 9.26 -15.98
N LEU A 235 12.08 9.43 -16.76
CA LEU A 235 10.73 9.50 -16.23
C LEU A 235 10.22 8.13 -15.79
N LEU A 236 10.36 7.08 -16.59
CA LEU A 236 9.71 5.80 -16.27
C LEU A 236 10.59 4.87 -15.44
N ASP A 237 11.87 4.70 -15.79
CA ASP A 237 12.73 3.74 -15.09
C ASP A 237 13.26 4.31 -13.77
N LEU A 238 13.85 5.51 -13.80
CA LEU A 238 14.44 6.13 -12.61
C LEU A 238 13.36 6.66 -11.67
N PHE A 239 12.55 7.62 -12.12
CA PHE A 239 11.53 8.19 -11.26
C PHE A 239 10.42 7.20 -10.93
N GLY A 240 10.06 6.28 -11.84
CA GLY A 240 9.10 5.23 -11.52
C GLY A 240 9.56 4.35 -10.35
N ALA A 241 10.83 3.94 -10.33
CA ALA A 241 11.41 3.20 -9.20
C ALA A 241 11.44 4.04 -7.92
N MET A 242 11.77 5.34 -8.01
CA MET A 242 11.74 6.25 -6.87
C MET A 242 10.33 6.38 -6.28
N MET A 243 9.30 6.51 -7.12
CA MET A 243 7.92 6.66 -6.67
C MET A 243 7.41 5.43 -5.92
N ILE A 244 7.84 4.22 -6.31
CA ILE A 244 7.57 2.99 -5.56
C ILE A 244 8.34 2.97 -4.23
N LEU A 245 9.54 3.54 -4.18
CA LEU A 245 10.37 3.56 -2.98
C LEU A 245 9.89 4.56 -1.91
N ILE A 246 9.25 5.66 -2.32
CA ILE A 246 8.82 6.76 -1.42
C ILE A 246 8.07 6.28 -0.17
N PRO A 247 7.03 5.42 -0.24
CA PRO A 247 6.35 4.90 0.94
C PRO A 247 7.28 4.24 1.97
N TYR A 248 8.27 3.47 1.49
CA TYR A 248 9.24 2.79 2.35
C TYR A 248 10.17 3.80 3.02
N LEU A 249 10.55 4.88 2.32
CA LEU A 249 11.37 5.96 2.90
C LEU A 249 10.63 6.71 4.01
N PHE A 250 9.32 6.93 3.88
CA PHE A 250 8.53 7.54 4.96
C PHE A 250 8.53 6.67 6.20
N ARG A 251 8.38 5.35 6.05
CA ARG A 251 8.38 4.44 7.18
C ARG A 251 9.78 4.26 7.79
N LEU A 252 10.82 4.17 6.96
CA LEU A 252 12.21 4.21 7.39
C LEU A 252 12.49 5.45 8.25
N ARG A 253 12.04 6.63 7.81
CA ARG A 253 12.18 7.88 8.56
C ARG A 253 11.48 7.81 9.91
N GLN A 254 10.25 7.31 9.98
CA GLN A 254 9.51 7.15 11.23
C GLN A 254 10.25 6.23 12.20
N CYS A 255 10.75 5.08 11.72
CA CYS A 255 11.54 4.16 12.54
C CYS A 255 12.84 4.81 13.07
N MET A 256 13.50 5.65 12.25
CA MET A 256 14.66 6.42 12.69
C MET A 256 14.30 7.50 13.72
N ALA A 257 13.17 8.19 13.55
CA ALA A 257 12.68 9.14 14.55
C ALA A 257 12.45 8.43 15.90
N ASP A 258 11.76 7.29 15.88
CA ASP A 258 11.51 6.48 17.09
C ASP A 258 12.81 5.98 17.74
N TYR A 259 13.85 5.69 16.96
CA TYR A 259 15.17 5.34 17.50
C TYR A 259 15.80 6.49 18.30
N TYR A 260 15.58 7.74 17.90
CA TYR A 260 16.12 8.90 18.61
C TYR A 260 15.24 9.38 19.77
N THR A 261 13.93 9.13 19.72
CA THR A 261 12.99 9.68 20.71
C THR A 261 12.59 8.72 21.82
N LYS A 262 12.59 7.40 21.58
CA LYS A 262 12.14 6.44 22.60
C LYS A 262 13.07 6.37 23.80
N ALA A 263 12.48 6.25 24.99
CA ALA A 263 13.18 6.35 26.26
C ALA A 263 14.10 5.15 26.51
N THR A 264 13.63 3.92 26.29
CA THR A 264 14.41 2.74 26.66
C THR A 264 15.35 2.30 25.54
N LYS A 265 16.51 1.73 25.91
CA LYS A 265 17.46 1.16 24.94
C LYS A 265 16.83 0.03 24.12
N ALA A 266 16.02 -0.82 24.77
CA ALA A 266 15.36 -1.95 24.12
C ALA A 266 14.40 -1.49 23.02
N GLU A 267 13.57 -0.49 23.28
CA GLU A 267 12.65 0.06 22.29
C GLU A 267 13.38 0.76 21.15
N ARG A 268 14.46 1.50 21.45
CA ARG A 268 15.31 2.10 20.42
C ARG A 268 15.90 1.03 19.51
N THR A 269 16.46 -0.04 20.07
CA THR A 269 16.96 -1.16 19.26
C THR A 269 15.86 -1.79 18.40
N LYS A 270 14.65 -1.99 18.93
CA LYS A 270 13.50 -2.47 18.13
C LYS A 270 13.18 -1.50 16.99
N SER A 271 13.15 -0.20 17.23
CA SER A 271 12.93 0.82 16.19
C SER A 271 14.02 0.80 15.11
N LEU A 272 15.30 0.64 15.49
CA LEU A 272 16.41 0.54 14.55
C LEU A 272 16.33 -0.71 13.68
N LEU A 273 16.02 -1.87 14.27
CA LEU A 273 15.82 -3.11 13.50
C LEU A 273 14.64 -2.96 12.53
N ASN A 274 13.58 -2.24 12.95
CA ASN A 274 12.48 -1.91 12.05
C ASN A 274 12.92 -0.97 10.93
N ALA A 275 13.82 -0.02 11.21
CA ALA A 275 14.41 0.84 10.18
C ALA A 275 15.20 0.01 9.16
N VAL A 276 16.02 -0.95 9.62
CA VAL A 276 16.72 -1.90 8.74
C VAL A 276 15.74 -2.64 7.84
N LYS A 277 14.57 -3.06 8.35
CA LYS A 277 13.53 -3.74 7.55
C LYS A 277 13.14 -2.93 6.32
N TYR A 278 12.73 -1.67 6.50
CA TYR A 278 12.38 -0.82 5.36
C TYR A 278 13.61 -0.41 4.53
N GLY A 279 14.79 -0.37 5.14
CA GLY A 279 16.06 -0.18 4.44
C GLY A 279 16.35 -1.30 3.44
N THR A 280 16.00 -2.55 3.74
CA THR A 280 16.18 -3.68 2.81
C THR A 280 15.36 -3.54 1.51
N SER A 281 14.31 -2.70 1.50
CA SER A 281 13.52 -2.43 0.30
C SER A 281 14.22 -1.52 -0.71
N ILE A 282 15.20 -0.71 -0.27
CA ILE A 282 15.96 0.21 -1.13
C ILE A 282 16.69 -0.53 -2.26
N PRO A 283 17.58 -1.51 -1.98
CA PRO A 283 18.27 -2.23 -3.05
C PRO A 283 17.31 -2.97 -3.98
N VAL A 284 16.17 -3.48 -3.48
CA VAL A 284 15.16 -4.15 -4.31
C VAL A 284 14.64 -3.22 -5.41
N TYR A 285 14.18 -2.03 -5.05
CA TYR A 285 13.56 -1.13 -6.03
C TYR A 285 14.58 -0.39 -6.89
N VAL A 286 15.76 -0.06 -6.35
CA VAL A 286 16.85 0.52 -7.14
C VAL A 286 17.35 -0.47 -8.20
N LEU A 287 17.61 -1.72 -7.82
CA LEU A 287 18.05 -2.75 -8.78
C LEU A 287 16.95 -3.10 -9.78
N SER A 288 15.67 -3.10 -9.36
CA SER A 288 14.54 -3.32 -10.28
C SER A 288 14.42 -2.23 -11.34
N GLY A 289 14.56 -0.96 -10.94
CA GLY A 289 14.55 0.18 -11.86
C GLY A 289 15.76 0.13 -12.79
N TYR A 290 16.94 -0.13 -12.24
CA TYR A 290 18.18 -0.25 -13.03
C TYR A 290 18.15 -1.43 -14.01
N TYR A 291 17.58 -2.57 -13.61
CA TYR A 291 17.37 -3.70 -14.51
C TYR A 291 16.41 -3.35 -15.66
N SER A 292 15.35 -2.60 -15.38
CA SER A 292 14.40 -2.12 -16.39
C SER A 292 15.07 -1.16 -17.39
N TRP A 293 15.91 -0.26 -16.88
CA TRP A 293 16.76 0.61 -17.69
C TRP A 293 17.65 -0.22 -18.63
N ILE A 294 18.48 -1.13 -18.10
CA ILE A 294 19.40 -1.93 -18.93
C ILE A 294 18.63 -2.71 -20.00
N LYS A 295 17.47 -3.28 -19.64
CA LYS A 295 16.63 -4.03 -20.57
C LYS A 295 16.10 -3.15 -21.71
N SER A 296 15.73 -1.90 -21.43
CA SER A 296 15.31 -0.93 -22.43
C SER A 296 16.48 -0.54 -23.36
N ASP A 297 17.68 -0.33 -22.80
CA ASP A 297 18.88 -0.03 -23.60
C ASP A 297 19.26 -1.19 -24.53
N ILE A 298 19.23 -2.42 -24.03
CA ILE A 298 19.41 -3.66 -24.81
C ILE A 298 18.44 -3.71 -25.99
N LYS A 299 17.14 -3.50 -25.74
CA LYS A 299 16.10 -3.54 -26.79
C LYS A 299 16.32 -2.47 -27.85
N SER A 300 16.96 -1.36 -27.47
CA SER A 300 17.23 -0.25 -28.37
C SER A 300 18.55 -0.42 -29.15
N THR A 301 19.37 -1.43 -28.85
CA THR A 301 20.72 -1.60 -29.41
C THR A 301 20.72 -2.70 -30.47
N ASN A 302 21.20 -2.37 -31.68
CA ASN A 302 21.32 -3.33 -32.80
C ASN A 302 22.74 -3.87 -32.98
N ASP A 303 23.71 -3.34 -32.24
CA ASP A 303 25.11 -3.72 -32.33
C ASP A 303 25.37 -5.02 -31.54
N LYS A 304 25.75 -6.08 -32.26
CA LYS A 304 25.98 -7.42 -31.70
C LYS A 304 27.17 -7.45 -30.74
N GLU A 305 28.20 -6.63 -30.94
CA GLU A 305 29.39 -6.63 -30.07
C GLU A 305 29.09 -5.97 -28.72
N LEU A 306 28.20 -4.97 -28.70
CA LEU A 306 27.74 -4.31 -27.48
C LEU A 306 26.71 -5.13 -26.70
N LEU A 307 25.94 -6.01 -27.37
CA LEU A 307 24.87 -6.77 -26.73
C LEU A 307 25.39 -7.82 -25.73
N GLU A 308 26.45 -8.55 -26.05
CA GLU A 308 27.01 -9.58 -25.16
C GLU A 308 27.41 -9.05 -23.76
N PRO A 309 28.23 -7.98 -23.64
CA PRO A 309 28.57 -7.43 -22.34
C PRO A 309 27.36 -6.85 -21.60
N MET A 310 26.40 -6.23 -22.32
CA MET A 310 25.15 -5.74 -21.72
C MET A 310 24.30 -6.88 -21.13
N TYR A 311 24.23 -8.04 -21.79
CA TYR A 311 23.55 -9.22 -21.29
C TYR A 311 24.21 -9.79 -20.04
N LYS A 312 25.54 -9.86 -20.02
CA LYS A 312 26.29 -10.29 -18.84
C LYS A 312 26.02 -9.35 -17.66
N HIS A 313 26.05 -8.04 -17.91
CA HIS A 313 25.73 -7.02 -16.91
C HIS A 313 24.30 -7.14 -16.37
N ALA A 314 23.31 -7.27 -17.27
CA ALA A 314 21.91 -7.45 -16.91
C ALA A 314 21.67 -8.69 -16.03
N LYS A 315 22.38 -9.80 -16.32
CA LYS A 315 22.34 -11.02 -15.49
C LYS A 315 22.88 -10.77 -14.08
N ILE A 316 23.97 -10.04 -13.93
CA ILE A 316 24.54 -9.70 -12.62
C ILE A 316 23.54 -8.86 -11.81
N VAL A 317 23.01 -7.79 -12.40
CA VAL A 317 22.02 -6.92 -11.76
C VAL A 317 20.77 -7.70 -11.36
N PHE A 318 20.32 -8.61 -12.22
CA PHE A 318 19.19 -9.49 -11.92
C PHE A 318 19.47 -10.42 -10.73
N VAL A 319 20.63 -11.07 -10.67
CA VAL A 319 21.01 -11.93 -9.52
C VAL A 319 21.05 -11.12 -8.23
N LEU A 320 21.63 -9.91 -8.26
CA LEU A 320 21.63 -9.01 -7.10
C LEU A 320 20.21 -8.62 -6.69
N TRP A 321 19.32 -8.36 -7.65
CA TRP A 321 17.91 -8.05 -7.37
C TRP A 321 17.18 -9.23 -6.72
N VAL A 322 17.43 -10.45 -7.17
CA VAL A 322 16.85 -11.67 -6.56
C VAL A 322 17.33 -11.84 -5.12
N ILE A 323 18.63 -11.68 -4.87
CA ILE A 323 19.20 -11.76 -3.51
C ILE A 323 18.58 -10.68 -2.61
N ALA A 324 18.52 -9.44 -3.08
CA ALA A 324 17.91 -8.34 -2.33
C ALA A 324 16.42 -8.63 -2.04
N SER A 325 15.69 -9.18 -3.01
CA SER A 325 14.27 -9.52 -2.86
C SER A 325 14.06 -10.63 -1.83
N PHE A 326 14.94 -11.63 -1.79
CA PHE A 326 14.91 -12.70 -0.80
C PHE A 326 15.18 -12.18 0.62
N ILE A 327 16.22 -11.36 0.79
CA ILE A 327 16.56 -10.72 2.08
C ILE A 327 15.38 -9.85 2.56
N ASN A 328 14.85 -8.99 1.70
CA ASN A 328 13.74 -8.11 2.04
C ASN A 328 12.48 -8.90 2.42
N SER A 329 12.12 -9.93 1.64
CA SER A 329 10.93 -10.75 1.88
C SER A 329 11.06 -11.57 3.16
N GLY A 330 12.21 -12.23 3.35
CA GLY A 330 12.48 -13.05 4.52
C GLY A 330 12.54 -12.24 5.81
N TYR A 331 13.24 -11.09 5.81
CA TYR A 331 13.34 -10.25 6.99
C TYR A 331 12.00 -9.58 7.33
N SER A 332 11.25 -9.15 6.32
CA SER A 332 9.93 -8.56 6.55
C SER A 332 8.89 -9.61 6.99
N TYR A 333 8.99 -10.87 6.55
CA TYR A 333 8.19 -11.98 7.08
C TYR A 333 8.50 -12.24 8.56
N TYR A 334 9.79 -12.34 8.88
CA TYR A 334 10.25 -12.46 10.26
C TYR A 334 9.69 -11.32 11.12
N TRP A 335 9.70 -10.10 10.59
CA TRP A 335 9.16 -8.96 11.32
C TRP A 335 7.67 -9.10 11.64
N ASP A 336 6.85 -9.43 10.64
CA ASP A 336 5.40 -9.55 10.82
C ASP A 336 5.06 -10.61 11.88
N VAL A 337 5.66 -11.79 11.78
CA VAL A 337 5.40 -12.91 12.69
C VAL A 337 5.90 -12.62 14.10
N PHE A 338 7.17 -12.24 14.26
CA PHE A 338 7.82 -12.20 15.57
C PHE A 338 7.73 -10.85 16.28
N ASN A 339 7.49 -9.74 15.56
CA ASN A 339 7.48 -8.40 16.13
C ASN A 339 6.11 -7.72 16.04
N ASP A 340 5.43 -7.81 14.90
CA ASP A 340 4.16 -7.11 14.72
C ASP A 340 3.01 -7.88 15.37
N TRP A 341 2.97 -9.19 15.18
CA TRP A 341 2.01 -10.09 15.84
C TRP A 341 2.58 -10.74 17.10
N GLU A 342 3.88 -10.64 17.34
CA GLU A 342 4.58 -11.23 18.50
C GLU A 342 4.29 -12.73 18.71
N LEU A 343 4.12 -13.44 17.60
CA LEU A 343 4.00 -14.88 17.53
C LEU A 343 5.41 -15.53 17.55
N GLY A 344 5.46 -16.85 17.57
CA GLY A 344 6.70 -17.62 17.60
C GLY A 344 7.36 -17.70 18.98
N LYS A 345 6.60 -17.49 20.06
CA LYS A 345 7.09 -17.69 21.42
C LYS A 345 7.35 -19.18 21.67
N LYS A 346 8.50 -19.47 22.25
CA LYS A 346 8.83 -20.80 22.79
C LYS A 346 8.44 -20.83 24.26
N LYS A 347 7.88 -21.94 24.72
CA LYS A 347 7.65 -22.21 26.13
C LYS A 347 8.98 -22.17 26.86
N LYS A 348 9.03 -21.49 28.00
CA LYS A 348 10.22 -21.48 28.85
C LYS A 348 10.25 -22.68 29.78
N ASN A 349 9.08 -23.06 30.28
CA ASN A 349 8.88 -24.19 31.19
C ASN A 349 7.78 -25.10 30.65
N ASP A 350 7.85 -26.41 30.93
CA ASP A 350 6.85 -27.39 30.50
C ASP A 350 5.47 -27.16 31.13
N GLU A 351 5.42 -26.44 32.25
CA GLU A 351 4.19 -26.03 32.94
C GLU A 351 3.40 -24.93 32.20
N GLU A 352 4.02 -24.22 31.26
CA GLU A 352 3.33 -23.18 30.48
C GLU A 352 2.38 -23.82 29.44
N SER A 353 1.08 -23.60 29.60
CA SER A 353 0.04 -24.14 28.71
C SER A 353 -0.44 -23.11 27.68
N PHE A 354 0.35 -22.93 26.60
CA PHE A 354 -0.09 -22.19 25.42
C PHE A 354 0.27 -22.90 24.10
N PRO A 355 -0.42 -22.61 22.98
CA PRO A 355 -0.20 -23.31 21.71
C PRO A 355 1.19 -23.08 21.12
N PHE A 356 1.70 -24.08 20.39
CA PHE A 356 3.03 -24.04 19.76
C PHE A 356 3.18 -22.82 18.83
N LEU A 357 4.26 -22.05 18.96
CA LEU A 357 4.53 -20.84 18.16
C LEU A 357 3.48 -19.73 18.28
N LEU A 358 2.54 -19.78 19.22
CA LEU A 358 1.65 -18.66 19.51
C LEU A 358 2.04 -18.00 20.83
N ARG A 359 1.48 -16.82 21.10
CA ARG A 359 1.63 -16.15 22.39
C ARG A 359 0.53 -16.61 23.37
N PRO A 360 0.72 -16.46 24.69
CA PRO A 360 -0.21 -16.99 25.69
C PRO A 360 -1.60 -16.36 25.66
N ILE A 361 -1.68 -15.05 25.37
CA ILE A 361 -2.93 -14.29 25.36
C ILE A 361 -3.29 -13.94 23.92
N LEU A 362 -4.40 -14.50 23.46
CA LEU A 362 -4.97 -14.33 22.12
C LEU A 362 -6.41 -13.86 22.27
N HIS A 363 -6.82 -12.86 21.49
CA HIS A 363 -8.20 -12.39 21.46
C HIS A 363 -9.07 -13.25 20.53
N PHE A 364 -8.52 -13.68 19.38
CA PHE A 364 -9.23 -14.59 18.49
C PHE A 364 -9.20 -16.01 19.05
N THR A 365 -10.36 -16.53 19.42
CA THR A 365 -10.50 -17.83 20.09
C THR A 365 -10.00 -19.01 19.27
N LYS A 366 -10.05 -18.92 17.94
CA LYS A 366 -9.67 -20.01 17.03
C LYS A 366 -8.18 -19.95 16.68
N HIS A 367 -7.35 -20.76 17.31
CA HIS A 367 -5.89 -20.77 17.08
C HIS A 367 -5.46 -20.95 15.62
N TRP A 368 -6.24 -21.70 14.81
CA TRP A 368 -5.90 -21.95 13.41
C TRP A 368 -5.82 -20.66 12.56
N THR A 369 -6.50 -19.57 12.97
CA THR A 369 -6.47 -18.31 12.23
C THR A 369 -5.08 -17.69 12.24
N TYR A 370 -4.33 -17.83 13.34
CA TYR A 370 -2.96 -17.34 13.47
C TYR A 370 -1.99 -18.14 12.59
N TYR A 371 -2.10 -19.46 12.55
CA TYR A 371 -1.28 -20.28 11.66
C TYR A 371 -1.61 -20.03 10.19
N ALA A 372 -2.90 -19.85 9.87
CA ALA A 372 -3.34 -19.53 8.53
C ALA A 372 -2.77 -18.19 8.05
N VAL A 373 -2.81 -17.14 8.88
CA VAL A 373 -2.25 -15.84 8.48
C VAL A 373 -0.73 -15.88 8.35
N MET A 374 -0.02 -16.66 9.19
CA MET A 374 1.42 -16.89 9.04
C MET A 374 1.75 -17.54 7.68
N ALA A 375 1.02 -18.61 7.33
CA ALA A 375 1.23 -19.30 6.06
C ALA A 375 0.87 -18.43 4.84
N VAL A 376 -0.28 -17.73 4.89
CA VAL A 376 -0.72 -16.83 3.83
C VAL A 376 0.26 -15.67 3.66
N ASP A 377 0.71 -15.04 4.74
CA ASP A 377 1.69 -13.97 4.68
C ASP A 377 3.02 -14.44 4.09
N LEU A 378 3.50 -15.63 4.48
CA LEU A 378 4.70 -16.23 3.88
C LEU A 378 4.55 -16.39 2.36
N ILE A 379 3.47 -17.04 1.91
CA ILE A 379 3.22 -17.28 0.47
C ILE A 379 3.13 -15.96 -0.29
N LEU A 380 2.35 -15.01 0.24
CA LEU A 380 2.10 -13.74 -0.45
C LEU A 380 3.33 -12.83 -0.47
N ARG A 381 4.25 -12.93 0.50
CA ARG A 381 5.52 -12.18 0.49
C ARG A 381 6.46 -12.61 -0.63
N PHE A 382 6.38 -13.86 -1.03
CA PHE A 382 7.20 -14.42 -2.10
C PHE A 382 6.50 -14.39 -3.46
N THR A 383 5.45 -13.58 -3.65
CA THR A 383 4.77 -13.49 -4.95
C THR A 383 5.65 -12.89 -6.05
N TRP A 384 6.74 -12.18 -5.71
CA TRP A 384 7.72 -11.71 -6.70
C TRP A 384 8.40 -12.87 -7.45
N PHE A 385 8.32 -14.12 -6.96
CA PHE A 385 8.72 -15.30 -7.73
C PHE A 385 7.95 -15.42 -9.06
N VAL A 386 6.70 -14.93 -9.12
CA VAL A 386 5.91 -14.87 -10.37
C VAL A 386 6.64 -14.07 -11.45
N ASP A 387 7.35 -13.00 -11.06
CA ASP A 387 8.11 -12.15 -11.98
C ASP A 387 9.37 -12.87 -12.52
N LEU A 388 9.79 -13.99 -11.92
CA LEU A 388 10.89 -14.83 -12.42
C LEU A 388 10.47 -15.79 -13.54
N PHE A 389 9.22 -16.25 -13.55
CA PHE A 389 8.75 -17.26 -14.51
C PHE A 389 8.88 -16.82 -15.98
N PRO A 390 8.51 -15.58 -16.36
CA PRO A 390 8.73 -15.09 -17.72
C PRO A 390 10.20 -15.12 -18.13
N ILE A 391 11.14 -15.03 -17.17
CA ILE A 391 12.58 -14.99 -17.43
C ILE A 391 13.14 -16.41 -17.60
N PHE A 392 12.68 -17.38 -16.81
CA PHE A 392 13.10 -18.77 -16.92
C PHE A 392 12.47 -19.52 -18.10
N GLN A 393 11.24 -19.16 -18.50
CA GLN A 393 10.59 -19.73 -19.69
C GLN A 393 11.17 -19.18 -21.01
N LEU A 394 11.90 -18.06 -20.96
CA LEU A 394 12.68 -17.58 -22.08
C LEU A 394 14.00 -18.34 -22.12
N LYS A 395 14.07 -19.34 -22.99
CA LYS A 395 15.35 -19.85 -23.50
C LYS A 395 16.09 -18.63 -24.10
N ASN A 396 16.97 -18.03 -23.29
CA ASN A 396 17.56 -16.70 -23.45
C ASN A 396 16.55 -15.54 -23.59
N PRO A 397 16.34 -14.71 -22.54
CA PRO A 397 15.60 -13.42 -22.60
C PRO A 397 16.15 -12.38 -23.60
N PHE A 398 17.20 -12.77 -24.32
CA PHE A 398 18.22 -11.97 -24.97
C PHE A 398 18.64 -12.58 -26.33
N LEU A 399 18.07 -13.74 -26.69
CA LEU A 399 18.11 -14.24 -28.06
C LEU A 399 16.71 -14.04 -28.66
N VAL A 400 16.50 -12.86 -29.22
CA VAL A 400 15.54 -12.62 -30.29
C VAL A 400 16.46 -12.07 -31.39
N ASP A 401 16.84 -12.86 -32.38
CA ASP A 401 16.04 -13.10 -33.58
C ASP A 401 16.59 -14.30 -34.36
N ASP A 402 15.90 -15.44 -34.33
CA ASP A 402 15.91 -16.41 -35.45
C ASP A 402 14.56 -17.13 -35.59
N THR A 403 13.51 -16.62 -34.93
CA THR A 403 12.15 -17.18 -35.07
C THR A 403 11.29 -16.24 -35.89
N PRO A 404 10.61 -16.73 -36.95
CA PRO A 404 9.78 -15.90 -37.82
C PRO A 404 8.72 -15.19 -36.98
N THR A 405 8.62 -13.88 -37.20
CA THR A 405 7.54 -12.96 -36.80
C THR A 405 6.44 -13.61 -35.97
N VAL A 406 6.55 -13.50 -34.64
CA VAL A 406 5.47 -13.91 -33.72
C VAL A 406 4.18 -13.20 -34.16
N PRO A 407 3.09 -13.92 -34.49
CA PRO A 407 1.82 -13.32 -34.88
C PRO A 407 1.36 -12.28 -33.86
N GLU A 408 0.84 -11.14 -34.34
CA GLU A 408 0.40 -10.03 -33.48
C GLU A 408 -0.64 -10.47 -32.43
N ASP A 409 -1.49 -11.44 -32.76
CA ASP A 409 -2.47 -12.02 -31.82
C ASP A 409 -1.81 -12.70 -30.61
N ILE A 410 -0.67 -13.36 -30.82
CA ILE A 410 0.09 -14.01 -29.74
C ILE A 410 0.77 -12.95 -28.87
N LYS A 411 1.29 -11.87 -29.46
CA LYS A 411 1.86 -10.74 -28.71
C LYS A 411 0.80 -10.05 -27.86
N LYS A 412 -0.37 -9.76 -28.46
CA LYS A 412 -1.51 -9.15 -27.77
C LYS A 412 -2.00 -10.01 -26.61
N MET A 413 -2.24 -11.30 -26.84
CA MET A 413 -2.64 -12.24 -25.78
C MET A 413 -1.62 -12.30 -24.64
N ARG A 414 -0.31 -12.21 -24.94
CA ARG A 414 0.75 -12.19 -23.93
C ARG A 414 0.70 -10.91 -23.08
N ILE A 415 0.52 -9.75 -23.70
CA ILE A 415 0.41 -8.46 -23.00
C ILE A 415 -0.80 -8.46 -22.05
N GLU A 416 -1.94 -8.97 -22.52
CA GLU A 416 -3.16 -9.07 -21.71
C GLU A 416 -2.97 -9.96 -20.47
N LYS A 417 -2.36 -11.15 -20.65
CA LYS A 417 -2.06 -12.05 -19.52
C LYS A 417 -1.11 -11.40 -18.52
N LEU A 418 -0.08 -10.69 -19.01
CA LEU A 418 0.86 -9.96 -18.14
C LEU A 418 0.17 -8.85 -17.36
N LEU A 419 -0.75 -8.09 -17.98
CA LEU A 419 -1.54 -7.07 -17.29
C LEU A 419 -2.38 -7.69 -16.16
N LEU A 420 -3.13 -8.75 -16.44
CA LEU A 420 -3.98 -9.41 -15.43
C LEU A 420 -3.15 -9.99 -14.29
N SER A 421 -2.02 -10.65 -14.60
CA SER A 421 -1.10 -11.16 -13.59
C SER A 421 -0.58 -10.02 -12.71
N ARG A 422 -0.18 -8.90 -13.33
CA ARG A 422 0.26 -7.72 -12.60
C ARG A 422 -0.82 -7.22 -11.65
N LEU A 423 -2.05 -7.03 -12.12
CA LEU A 423 -3.17 -6.55 -11.29
C LEU A 423 -3.49 -7.51 -10.14
N LEU A 424 -3.47 -8.82 -10.39
CA LEU A 424 -3.66 -9.83 -9.36
C LEU A 424 -2.60 -9.71 -8.25
N LEU A 425 -1.33 -9.49 -8.60
CA LEU A 425 -0.27 -9.29 -7.62
C LEU A 425 -0.48 -8.04 -6.74
N ARG A 426 -1.04 -6.95 -7.28
CA ARG A 426 -1.41 -5.76 -6.47
C ARG A 426 -2.54 -6.10 -5.51
N LEU A 427 -3.56 -6.81 -5.99
CA LEU A 427 -4.68 -7.26 -5.16
C LEU A 427 -4.19 -8.14 -4.01
N LEU A 428 -3.34 -9.12 -4.30
CA LEU A 428 -2.80 -10.04 -3.30
C LEU A 428 -1.95 -9.33 -2.24
N GLU A 429 -1.10 -8.36 -2.64
CA GLU A 429 -0.33 -7.56 -1.67
C GLU A 429 -1.25 -6.71 -0.77
N ILE A 430 -2.31 -6.12 -1.34
CA ILE A 430 -3.30 -5.36 -0.56
C ILE A 430 -4.06 -6.28 0.40
N VAL A 431 -4.49 -7.48 -0.05
CA VAL A 431 -5.17 -8.48 0.79
C VAL A 431 -4.25 -8.98 1.91
N ARG A 432 -2.97 -9.21 1.64
CA ARG A 432 -1.97 -9.58 2.65
C ARG A 432 -1.91 -8.55 3.78
N ARG A 433 -1.80 -7.26 3.43
CA ARG A 433 -1.79 -6.17 4.42
C ARG A 433 -3.12 -6.00 5.12
N TRP A 434 -4.23 -6.19 4.41
CA TRP A 434 -5.57 -6.18 5.00
C TRP A 434 -5.70 -7.24 6.10
N LEU A 435 -5.23 -8.48 5.86
CA LEU A 435 -5.15 -9.52 6.89
C LEU A 435 -4.24 -9.12 8.06
N TRP A 436 -3.06 -8.55 7.76
CA TRP A 436 -2.10 -8.13 8.77
C TRP A 436 -2.67 -7.14 9.79
N ILE A 437 -3.59 -6.25 9.36
CA ILE A 437 -4.21 -5.24 10.24
C ILE A 437 -4.97 -5.90 11.38
N PHE A 438 -5.74 -6.97 11.12
CA PHE A 438 -6.51 -7.64 12.17
C PHE A 438 -5.63 -8.08 13.32
N PHE A 439 -4.57 -8.81 13.01
CA PHE A 439 -3.67 -9.37 14.02
C PHE A 439 -2.73 -8.32 14.63
N ARG A 440 -2.41 -7.24 13.88
CA ARG A 440 -1.65 -6.12 14.42
C ARG A 440 -2.43 -5.34 15.47
N LEU A 441 -3.67 -4.96 15.14
CA LEU A 441 -4.53 -4.21 16.08
C LEU A 441 -4.94 -5.08 17.25
N GLU A 442 -5.20 -6.38 17.02
CA GLU A 442 -5.50 -7.32 18.08
C GLU A 442 -4.32 -7.51 19.06
N LYS A 443 -3.08 -7.64 18.56
CA LYS A 443 -1.88 -7.68 19.42
C LYS A 443 -1.75 -6.41 20.26
N GLU A 444 -1.99 -5.24 19.65
CA GLU A 444 -1.88 -3.97 20.36
C GLU A 444 -2.98 -3.82 21.41
N TRP A 445 -4.21 -4.22 21.09
CA TRP A 445 -5.33 -4.24 22.02
C TRP A 445 -5.07 -5.11 23.25
N VAL A 446 -4.56 -6.33 23.06
CA VAL A 446 -4.19 -7.23 24.16
C VAL A 446 -3.13 -6.62 25.05
N TYR A 447 -2.12 -5.96 24.45
CA TYR A 447 -1.05 -5.30 25.20
C TYR A 447 -1.60 -4.15 26.05
N THR A 448 -2.32 -3.20 25.45
CA THR A 448 -2.90 -2.05 26.16
C THR A 448 -3.89 -2.47 27.25
N SER A 449 -4.73 -3.47 26.98
CA SER A 449 -5.69 -4.00 27.97
C SER A 449 -4.96 -4.63 29.16
N SER A 450 -3.87 -5.36 28.92
CA SER A 450 -3.09 -5.98 29.99
C SER A 450 -2.34 -4.97 30.86
N GLU A 451 -1.88 -3.86 30.26
CA GLU A 451 -1.21 -2.78 30.97
C GLU A 451 -2.19 -1.99 31.84
N TYR A 452 -3.40 -1.74 31.34
CA TYR A 452 -4.47 -1.11 32.11
C TYR A 452 -4.85 -1.94 33.35
N VAL A 453 -5.04 -3.25 33.19
CA VAL A 453 -5.34 -4.17 34.31
C VAL A 453 -4.23 -4.13 35.37
N ARG A 454 -2.95 -4.11 34.97
CA ARG A 454 -1.82 -4.03 35.91
C ARG A 454 -1.83 -2.73 36.72
N ILE A 455 -2.04 -1.58 36.06
CA ILE A 455 -2.09 -0.27 36.73
C ILE A 455 -3.27 -0.22 37.73
N ASP A 456 -4.42 -0.78 37.36
CA ASP A 456 -5.59 -0.86 38.24
C ASP A 456 -5.38 -1.77 39.45
N ASP A 457 -4.64 -2.87 39.30
CA ASP A 457 -4.27 -3.76 40.40
C ASP A 457 -3.24 -3.08 41.33
N ASP A 458 -2.24 -2.40 40.79
CA ASP A 458 -1.26 -1.63 41.58
C ASP A 458 -1.94 -0.49 42.36
N ASN A 459 -2.86 0.25 41.73
CA ASN A 459 -3.63 1.31 42.38
C ASN A 459 -4.58 0.77 43.46
N ARG A 460 -5.17 -0.41 43.26
CA ARG A 460 -5.97 -1.09 44.29
C ARG A 460 -5.12 -1.54 45.46
N ASN A 461 -3.94 -2.09 45.20
CA ASN A 461 -2.98 -2.45 46.25
C ASN A 461 -2.54 -1.20 47.04
N TYR A 462 -2.25 -0.08 46.37
CA TYR A 462 -1.88 1.17 47.04
C TYR A 462 -3.00 1.70 47.96
N LYS A 463 -4.26 1.71 47.48
CA LYS A 463 -5.42 2.10 48.29
C LYS A 463 -5.67 1.15 49.47
N SER A 464 -5.41 -0.15 49.30
CA SER A 464 -5.55 -1.11 50.41
C SER A 464 -4.49 -0.89 51.50
N ILE A 465 -3.25 -0.56 51.11
CA ILE A 465 -2.15 -0.26 52.04
C ILE A 465 -2.42 1.02 52.85
N GLU A 466 -2.97 2.08 52.22
CA GLU A 466 -3.37 3.30 52.92
C GLU A 466 -4.60 3.12 53.83
N SER A 467 -5.48 2.16 53.55
CA SER A 467 -6.65 1.87 54.40
C SER A 467 -6.36 1.03 55.64
N THR A 468 -5.18 0.40 55.72
CA THR A 468 -4.74 -0.42 56.87
C THR A 468 -3.86 0.33 57.88
N SER A 469 -3.61 1.63 57.69
CA SER A 469 -2.83 2.48 58.62
C SER A 469 -3.68 3.42 59.48
N SER A 470 -4.89 3.00 59.88
CA SER A 470 -5.62 3.67 60.96
C SER A 470 -5.03 3.27 62.32
N PHE A 471 -4.09 4.10 62.78
CA PHE A 471 -3.63 4.30 64.15
C PHE A 471 -4.51 3.69 65.25
N SER A 472 -3.99 2.68 65.97
CA SER A 472 -4.37 2.40 67.36
C SER A 472 -3.53 3.30 68.26
N PHE A 473 -4.12 4.38 68.78
CA PHE A 473 -3.52 5.15 69.87
C PHE A 473 -3.80 4.41 71.19
N ASP A 474 -2.73 3.96 71.83
CA ASP A 474 -2.72 3.49 73.21
C ASP A 474 -3.13 4.63 74.15
N HIS A 475 -4.19 4.41 74.94
CA HIS A 475 -4.51 5.25 76.09
C HIS A 475 -3.69 4.79 77.29
N ILE A 476 -2.77 5.64 77.74
CA ILE A 476 -2.08 5.57 79.03
C ILE A 476 -2.90 6.38 80.04
N ASP A 477 -3.26 5.74 81.15
CA ASP A 477 -3.86 6.34 82.35
C ASP A 477 -2.90 7.31 83.07
N ILE A 478 -3.35 8.51 83.43
CA ILE A 478 -2.78 9.31 84.53
C ILE A 478 -3.89 10.03 85.32
N ILE A 479 -4.05 9.55 86.55
CA ILE A 479 -4.48 10.16 87.83
C ILE A 479 -4.56 11.71 87.86
N ASN A 480 -5.77 12.26 88.03
CA ASN A 480 -6.29 13.02 89.20
C ASN A 480 -7.59 13.75 88.86
#